data_AF-A0A936UFA7-F1
#
_entry.id   AF-A0A936UFA7-F1
#
_cell.length_a   1.000
_cell.length_b   1.000
_cell.length_c   1.000
_cell.angle_alpha   90.00
_cell.angle_beta   90.00
_cell.angle_gamma   90.00
#
_symmetry.space_group_name_H-M   'P 1'
#
loop_
_entity.id
_entity.type
_entity.pdbx_description
1 polymer ?
#
loop_
_entity_poly.entity_id
_entity_poly.type
_entity_poly.pdbx_seq_one_letter_code
_entity_poly.pdbx_strand_id
1 'polypeptide(L)' 'MTSTGDAFRRKTAEDDASLTPAERVQRALRLGDDEAEAFRRARGITRAAAEAELASRRRAGRIPSRVAGTG' A
#
# COMPACT_ATOMS: atom_id res chain seq x y z
N MET A 1 -2.76 -26.26 -8.85
CA MET A 1 -3.26 -25.19 -9.73
C MET A 1 -2.89 -23.87 -9.09
N THR A 2 -2.06 -23.04 -9.73
CA THR A 2 -1.67 -21.73 -9.18
C THR A 2 -2.75 -20.71 -9.54
N SER A 3 -3.25 -19.96 -8.56
CA SER A 3 -4.25 -18.91 -8.83
C SER A 3 -3.63 -17.81 -9.67
N THR A 4 -4.43 -17.17 -10.54
CA THR A 4 -4.05 -15.96 -11.26
C THR A 4 -3.48 -14.90 -10.31
N GLY A 5 -4.05 -14.77 -9.10
CA GLY A 5 -3.56 -13.85 -8.07
C GLY A 5 -2.17 -14.22 -7.54
N ASP A 6 -1.84 -15.51 -7.43
CA ASP A 6 -0.52 -15.96 -6.99
C ASP A 6 0.54 -15.72 -8.07
N ALA A 7 0.18 -15.86 -9.35
CA ALA A 7 1.06 -15.56 -10.47
C ALA A 7 1.43 -14.08 -10.51
N PHE A 8 0.47 -13.18 -10.28
CA PHE A 8 0.75 -11.74 -10.18
C PHE A 8 1.61 -11.40 -8.97
N ARG A 9 1.34 -11.97 -7.79
CA ARG A 9 2.19 -11.75 -6.59
C ARG A 9 3.62 -12.22 -6.80
N ARG A 10 3.82 -13.36 -7.47
CA ARG A 10 5.16 -13.88 -7.79
C ARG A 10 5.90 -12.97 -8.74
N LYS A 11 5.26 -12.53 -9.83
CA LYS A 11 5.85 -11.58 -10.78
C LYS A 11 6.25 -10.28 -10.09
N THR A 12 5.39 -9.72 -9.23
CA THR A 12 5.72 -8.52 -8.46
C THR A 12 6.93 -8.75 -7.54
N ALA A 13 7.02 -9.91 -6.88
CA ALA A 13 8.15 -10.23 -6.02
C ALA A 13 9.46 -10.41 -6.81
N GLU A 14 9.41 -10.98 -8.01
CA GLU A 14 10.55 -11.09 -8.92
C GLU A 14 11.00 -9.70 -9.40
N ASP A 15 10.06 -8.84 -9.80
CA ASP A 15 10.34 -7.46 -10.20
C ASP A 15 10.99 -6.67 -9.04
N ASP A 16 10.48 -6.81 -7.81
CA ASP A 16 11.01 -6.13 -6.63
C ASP A 16 12.39 -6.64 -6.20
N ALA A 17 12.72 -7.90 -6.48
CA ALA A 17 14.04 -8.47 -6.20
C ALA A 17 15.15 -7.82 -7.06
N SER A 18 14.79 -7.31 -8.24
CA SER A 18 15.72 -6.58 -9.13
C SER A 18 15.99 -5.14 -8.70
N LEU A 19 15.18 -4.60 -7.77
CA LEU A 19 15.29 -3.23 -7.29
C LEU A 19 16.27 -3.09 -6.13
N THR A 20 17.05 -2.01 -6.17
CA THR A 20 17.81 -1.54 -5.00
C THR A 20 16.87 -1.16 -3.86
N PRO A 21 17.36 -1.11 -2.61
CA PRO A 21 16.54 -0.68 -1.48
C PRO A 21 15.90 0.71 -1.68
N ALA A 22 16.61 1.66 -2.28
CA ALA A 22 16.10 2.99 -2.56
C ALA A 22 14.95 2.96 -3.58
N GLU A 23 15.08 2.17 -4.64
CA GLU A 23 14.04 2.02 -5.66
C GLU A 23 12.80 1.33 -5.12
N ARG A 24 12.95 0.35 -4.21
CA ARG A 24 11.79 -0.28 -3.53
C ARG A 24 11.02 0.74 -2.69
N VAL A 25 11.72 1.62 -1.98
CA VAL A 25 11.07 2.70 -1.22
C VAL A 25 10.32 3.65 -2.16
N GLN A 26 10.96 4.09 -3.26
CA GLN A 26 10.28 4.94 -4.24
C GLN A 26 9.05 4.27 -4.87
N ARG A 27 9.15 2.98 -5.19
CA ARG A 27 8.02 2.20 -5.73
C ARG A 27 6.87 2.11 -4.72
N ALA A 28 7.17 1.84 -3.45
CA ALA A 28 6.17 1.78 -2.40
C ALA A 28 5.45 3.12 -2.21
N LEU A 29 6.17 4.24 -2.31
CA LEU A 29 5.56 5.58 -2.24
C LEU A 29 4.61 5.83 -3.42
N ARG A 30 5.05 5.53 -4.65
CA ARG A 30 4.19 5.67 -5.84
C ARG A 30 2.94 4.80 -5.78
N LEU A 31 3.06 3.56 -5.28
CA LEU A 31 1.90 2.69 -5.06
C LEU A 31 0.88 3.32 -4.09
N GLY A 32 1.35 4.03 -3.06
CA GLY A 32 0.48 4.77 -2.15
C GLY A 32 -0.24 5.95 -2.82
N ASP A 33 0.44 6.66 -3.73
CA ASP A 33 -0.15 7.74 -4.52
C ASP A 33 -1.17 7.23 -5.55
N ASP A 34 -0.86 6.12 -6.23
CA ASP A 34 -1.75 5.46 -7.19
C ASP A 34 -3.03 4.96 -6.50
N GLU A 35 -2.91 4.41 -5.29
CA GLU A 35 -4.07 4.01 -4.47
C GLU A 35 -4.95 5.22 -4.13
N ALA A 36 -4.35 6.33 -3.69
CA ALA A 36 -5.07 7.55 -3.37
C ALA A 36 -5.80 8.14 -4.60
N GLU A 37 -5.16 8.10 -5.76
CA GLU A 37 -5.74 8.56 -7.02
C GLU A 37 -6.89 7.66 -7.50
N ALA A 38 -6.75 6.34 -7.40
CA ALA A 38 -7.83 5.40 -7.70
C ALA A 38 -9.03 5.59 -6.77
N PHE A 39 -8.77 5.74 -5.46
CA PHE A 39 -9.80 5.98 -4.46
C PHE A 39 -10.54 7.31 -4.70
N ARG A 40 -9.79 8.37 -5.02
CA ARG A 40 -10.30 9.68 -5.41
C ARG A 40 -11.28 9.56 -6.57
N ARG A 41 -10.87 8.91 -7.66
CA ARG A 41 -11.70 8.74 -8.87
C ARG A 41 -12.96 7.93 -8.61
N ALA A 42 -12.86 6.85 -7.84
CA ALA A 42 -13.99 5.99 -7.52
C ALA A 42 -15.04 6.70 -6.65
N ARG A 43 -14.63 7.66 -5.82
CA ARG A 43 -15.51 8.35 -4.86
C ARG A 43 -15.92 9.76 -5.31
N GLY A 44 -15.30 10.32 -6.34
CA GLY A 44 -15.56 11.68 -6.80
C GLY A 44 -15.18 12.75 -5.78
N ILE A 45 -14.18 12.48 -4.94
CA ILE A 45 -13.74 13.39 -3.87
C ILE A 45 -12.45 14.14 -4.25
N THR A 46 -12.04 15.09 -3.42
CA THR A 46 -10.75 15.78 -3.59
C THR A 46 -9.59 14.85 -3.21
N ARG A 47 -8.40 15.13 -3.73
CA ARG A 47 -7.17 14.37 -3.41
C ARG A 47 -6.88 14.36 -1.91
N ALA A 48 -6.95 15.52 -1.27
CA ALA A 48 -6.73 15.66 0.17
C ALA A 48 -7.73 14.82 1.00
N ALA A 49 -9.00 14.76 0.58
CA ALA A 49 -10.01 13.93 1.24
C ALA A 49 -9.72 12.42 1.08
N ALA A 50 -9.30 11.99 -0.11
CA ALA A 50 -8.92 10.61 -0.37
C ALA A 50 -7.72 10.17 0.49
N GLU A 51 -6.67 11.00 0.56
CA GLU A 51 -5.49 10.76 1.39
C GLU A 51 -5.84 10.67 2.88
N ALA A 52 -6.67 11.60 3.37
CA ALA A 52 -7.11 11.60 4.77
C ALA A 52 -7.92 10.35 5.14
N GLU A 53 -8.83 9.92 4.25
CA GLU A 53 -9.66 8.74 4.47
C GLU A 53 -8.83 7.45 4.44
N LEU A 54 -7.94 7.29 3.46
CA LEU A 54 -7.01 6.15 3.41
C LEU A 54 -6.11 6.12 4.65
N ALA A 55 -5.59 7.27 5.10
CA ALA A 55 -4.81 7.34 6.32
C ALA A 55 -5.61 6.95 7.57
N SER A 56 -6.91 7.28 7.62
CA SER A 56 -7.82 6.86 8.69
C SER A 56 -8.05 5.34 8.67
N ARG A 57 -8.37 4.77 7.50
CA ARG A 57 -8.58 3.32 7.32
C ARG A 57 -7.33 2.52 7.66
N ARG A 58 -6.16 2.98 7.20
CA ARG A 58 -4.85 2.36 7.53
C ARG A 58 -4.61 2.39 9.04
N ARG A 59 -4.92 3.49 9.73
CA ARG A 59 -4.81 3.57 11.21
C ARG A 59 -5.76 2.61 11.91
N ALA A 60 -7.02 2.55 11.48
CA ALA A 60 -8.02 1.64 12.05
C ALA A 60 -7.66 0.16 11.86
N GLY A 61 -7.01 -0.19 10.74
CA GLY A 61 -6.53 -1.54 10.45
C GLY A 61 -5.21 -1.93 11.13
N ARG A 62 -4.55 -1.01 11.88
CA ARG A 62 -3.33 -1.35 12.62
C ARG A 62 -3.68 -2.22 13.82
N ILE A 63 -3.16 -3.44 13.82
CA ILE A 63 -3.15 -4.28 15.00
C ILE A 63 -1.96 -3.82 15.87
N PRO A 64 -2.19 -3.37 17.11
CA PRO A 64 -1.09 -3.00 17.99
C PRO A 64 -0.19 -4.20 18.24
N SER A 65 1.12 -4.04 18.03
CA SER A 65 2.10 -5.07 18.37
C SER A 65 2.26 -5.16 19.89
N ARG A 66 2.48 -6.37 20.43
CA ARG A 66 2.66 -6.61 21.88
C ARG A 66 3.82 -5.84 22.52
N VAL A 67 4.72 -5.27 21.72
CA VAL A 67 5.90 -4.51 22.17
C VAL A 67 5.55 -3.06 22.56
N ALA A 68 4.39 -2.54 22.15
CA ALA A 68 3.98 -1.16 22.43
C ALA A 68 3.25 -0.98 23.79
N GLY A 69 3.20 -2.01 24.64
CA GLY A 69 2.36 -2.06 25.84
C GLY A 69 3.09 -2.25 27.18
N THR A 70 4.41 -2.09 27.22
CA THR A 70 5.19 -2.10 28.48
C THR A 70 6.13 -0.90 28.49
N GLY A 71 5.66 0.18 29.08
CA GLY A 71 6.39 1.39 29.42
C GLY A 71 5.61 2.13 30.49
#